data_AF-A0A8J7QC91-F1
#
_entry.id   AF-A0A8J7QC91-F1
#
_cell.length_a   1.000
_cell.length_b   1.000
_cell.length_c   1.000
_cell.angle_alpha   90.00
_cell.angle_beta   90.00
_cell.angle_gamma   90.00
#
_symmetry.space_group_name_H-M   'P 1'
#
loop_
_entity.id
_entity.type
_entity.pdbx_description
1 polymer ?
#
loop_
_entity_poly.entity_id
_entity_poly.type
_entity_poly.pdbx_seq_one_letter_code
_entity_poly.pdbx_strand_id
1 'polypeptide(L)'
;MPLDWSTVEGIARTYQQSHPNLVPDIRCIELSVRQAFHQLPVLVDLVDFDPYPDVWVLQADVVSTNRLSITTRNNQALLTPETNLQFRAVHDYDHLTQGLNFSVWGEVKAAKVWCARVEDDTMQAFLFSEIVAQACVAVVSGSFAPQKYVRFPKRFRDEVFRSV
;
A
#
# COMPACT_ATOMS: atom_id res chain seq x y z
N MET A 1 -15.81 -4.82 10.32
CA MET A 1 -15.14 -5.29 11.56
C MET A 1 -13.64 -5.34 11.25
N PRO A 2 -12.72 -5.06 12.18
CA PRO A 2 -11.30 -5.32 11.94
C PRO A 2 -11.09 -6.79 11.58
N LEU A 3 -10.07 -7.07 10.74
CA LEU A 3 -9.64 -8.43 10.46
C LEU A 3 -9.33 -9.14 11.78
N ASP A 4 -9.74 -10.40 11.91
CA ASP A 4 -9.38 -11.20 13.05
C ASP A 4 -7.86 -11.46 13.07
N TRP A 5 -7.31 -11.65 14.27
CA TRP A 5 -5.87 -11.75 14.45
C TRP A 5 -5.26 -12.98 13.76
N SER A 6 -5.97 -14.10 13.69
CA SER A 6 -5.44 -15.30 13.03
C SER A 6 -5.34 -15.11 11.52
N THR A 7 -6.22 -14.34 10.89
CA THR A 7 -6.08 -13.90 9.50
C THR A 7 -4.85 -13.01 9.32
N VAL A 8 -4.62 -12.03 10.21
CA VAL A 8 -3.44 -11.14 10.16
C VAL A 8 -2.14 -11.94 10.28
N GLU A 9 -2.04 -12.82 11.28
CA GLU A 9 -0.89 -13.72 11.47
C GLU A 9 -0.70 -14.67 10.28
N GLY A 10 -1.79 -15.19 9.72
CA GLY A 10 -1.77 -16.08 8.56
C GLY A 10 -1.19 -15.40 7.32
N ILE A 11 -1.60 -14.15 7.04
CA ILE A 11 -1.07 -13.33 5.95
C ILE A 11 0.42 -13.05 6.19
N ALA A 12 0.78 -12.58 7.39
CA ALA A 12 2.15 -12.25 7.74
C ALA A 12 3.09 -13.46 7.59
N ARG A 13 2.69 -14.61 8.15
CA ARG A 13 3.42 -15.86 8.07
C ARG A 13 3.59 -16.32 6.62
N THR A 14 2.51 -16.30 5.84
CA THR A 14 2.54 -16.67 4.43
C THR A 14 3.52 -15.77 3.67
N TYR A 15 3.45 -14.46 3.89
CA TYR A 15 4.36 -13.51 3.26
C TYR A 15 5.81 -13.83 3.63
N GLN A 16 6.14 -13.97 4.92
CA GLN A 16 7.49 -14.22 5.39
C GLN A 16 8.07 -15.54 4.87
N GLN A 17 7.30 -16.63 4.91
CA GLN A 17 7.75 -17.97 4.51
C GLN A 17 7.77 -18.18 3.00
N SER A 18 7.04 -17.38 2.22
CA SER A 18 7.05 -17.50 0.76
C SER A 18 8.38 -17.05 0.17
N HIS A 19 8.85 -17.77 -0.85
CA HIS A 19 9.90 -17.27 -1.71
C HIS A 19 9.37 -16.09 -2.54
N PRO A 20 10.20 -15.08 -2.85
CA PRO A 20 9.81 -14.00 -3.75
C PRO A 20 9.33 -14.58 -5.08
N ASN A 21 8.10 -14.26 -5.47
CA ASN A 21 7.64 -14.55 -6.82
C ASN A 21 8.19 -13.50 -7.77
N LEU A 22 8.52 -13.91 -9.00
CA LEU A 22 8.72 -12.96 -10.08
C LEU A 22 7.41 -12.23 -10.32
N VAL A 23 7.45 -10.90 -10.30
CA VAL A 23 6.35 -10.07 -10.79
C VAL A 23 6.35 -10.24 -12.32
N PRO A 24 5.32 -10.88 -12.92
CA PRO A 24 5.41 -11.30 -14.32
C PRO A 24 5.57 -10.12 -15.30
N ASP A 25 5.03 -8.95 -14.95
CA ASP A 25 5.18 -7.73 -15.73
C ASP A 25 5.21 -6.48 -14.85
N ILE A 26 6.40 -6.18 -14.30
CA ILE A 26 6.61 -4.99 -13.47
C ILE A 26 6.34 -3.70 -14.26
N ARG A 27 6.53 -3.69 -15.59
CA ARG A 27 6.33 -2.49 -16.42
C ARG A 27 4.87 -2.09 -16.50
N CYS A 28 3.96 -3.05 -16.63
CA CYS A 28 2.52 -2.77 -16.59
C CYS A 28 2.12 -2.17 -15.24
N ILE A 29 2.63 -2.70 -14.13
CA ILE A 29 2.39 -2.15 -12.79
C ILE A 29 2.93 -0.72 -12.69
N GLU A 30 4.16 -0.47 -13.13
CA GLU A 30 4.73 0.87 -13.11
C GLU A 30 3.95 1.88 -13.94
N LEU A 31 3.46 1.48 -15.13
CA LEU A 31 2.61 2.32 -15.96
C LEU A 31 1.29 2.64 -15.26
N SER A 32 0.65 1.65 -14.63
CA SER A 32 -0.58 1.88 -13.85
C SER A 32 -0.35 2.82 -12.66
N VAL A 33 0.78 2.69 -11.97
CA VAL A 33 1.16 3.58 -10.86
C VAL A 33 1.38 5.00 -11.37
N ARG A 34 2.17 5.19 -12.44
CA ARG A 34 2.43 6.52 -13.04
C ARG A 34 1.12 7.18 -13.48
N GLN A 35 0.23 6.43 -14.13
CA GLN A 35 -1.07 6.95 -14.55
C GLN A 35 -1.91 7.40 -13.36
N ALA A 36 -1.99 6.61 -12.29
CA ALA A 36 -2.72 6.99 -11.08
C ALA A 36 -2.09 8.22 -10.40
N PHE A 37 -0.77 8.30 -10.34
CA PHE A 37 -0.03 9.43 -9.77
C PHE A 37 -0.30 10.74 -10.53
N HIS A 38 -0.32 10.71 -11.86
CA HIS A 38 -0.62 11.90 -12.68
C HIS A 38 -2.06 12.41 -12.52
N GLN A 39 -2.95 11.61 -11.94
CA GLN A 39 -4.33 12.01 -11.67
C GLN A 39 -4.53 12.59 -10.26
N LEU A 40 -3.49 12.64 -9.42
CA LEU A 40 -3.60 13.22 -8.09
C LEU A 40 -3.89 14.73 -8.19
N PRO A 41 -4.93 15.24 -7.49
CA PRO A 41 -5.27 16.66 -7.51
C PRO A 41 -4.44 17.48 -6.50
N VAL A 42 -3.35 16.92 -5.97
CA VAL A 42 -2.45 17.52 -5.00
C VAL A 42 -1.03 17.49 -5.53
N LEU A 43 -0.21 18.47 -5.15
CA LEU A 43 1.22 18.43 -5.44
C LEU A 43 1.90 17.46 -4.47
N VAL A 44 2.96 16.78 -4.93
CA VAL A 44 3.70 15.83 -4.10
C VAL A 44 5.08 16.40 -3.81
N ASP A 45 5.44 16.46 -2.52
CA ASP A 45 6.80 16.77 -2.05
C ASP A 45 7.48 15.51 -1.56
N LEU A 46 8.79 15.44 -1.77
CA LEU A 46 9.63 14.38 -1.25
C LEU A 46 10.41 14.90 -0.06
N VAL A 47 10.31 14.20 1.07
CA VAL A 47 10.96 14.57 2.33
C VAL A 47 11.85 13.44 2.84
N ASP A 48 12.84 13.73 3.67
CA ASP A 48 13.79 12.75 4.22
C ASP A 48 13.49 12.39 5.68
N PHE A 49 12.25 12.62 6.14
CA PHE A 49 11.72 12.29 7.46
C PHE A 49 10.31 11.70 7.32
N ASP A 50 9.78 11.06 8.36
CA ASP A 50 8.42 10.51 8.34
C ASP A 50 7.40 11.63 8.65
N PRO A 51 6.58 12.08 7.68
CA PRO A 51 5.82 13.32 7.82
C PRO A 51 4.53 13.14 8.63
N TYR A 52 3.97 11.93 8.65
CA TYR A 52 2.62 11.67 9.15
C TYR A 52 2.63 10.55 10.20
N PRO A 53 2.52 10.86 11.51
CA PRO A 53 2.33 9.85 12.53
C PRO A 53 0.92 9.23 12.48
N ASP A 54 -0.07 9.95 11.95
CA ASP A 54 -1.44 9.48 11.75
C ASP A 54 -2.16 10.23 10.60
N VAL A 55 -3.37 9.76 10.27
CA VAL A 55 -4.20 10.32 9.18
C VAL A 55 -4.69 11.74 9.48
N TRP A 56 -4.82 12.14 10.74
CA TRP A 56 -5.27 13.49 11.10
C TRP A 56 -4.19 14.52 10.81
N VAL A 57 -2.93 14.19 11.09
CA VAL A 57 -1.78 15.03 10.72
C VAL A 57 -1.67 15.12 9.21
N LEU A 58 -1.82 14.00 8.49
CA LEU A 58 -1.86 13.99 7.02
C LEU A 58 -2.96 14.92 6.49
N GLN A 59 -4.19 14.80 7.00
CA GLN A 59 -5.32 15.62 6.58
C GLN A 59 -5.09 17.11 6.84
N ALA A 60 -4.64 17.46 8.06
CA ALA A 60 -4.38 18.85 8.42
C ALA A 60 -3.28 19.47 7.55
N ASP A 61 -2.20 18.73 7.30
CA ASP A 61 -1.09 19.16 6.45
C ASP A 61 -1.57 19.44 5.02
N VAL A 62 -2.21 18.47 4.37
CA VAL A 62 -2.66 18.60 2.98
C VAL A 62 -3.72 19.70 2.84
N VAL A 63 -4.65 19.85 3.79
CA VAL A 63 -5.65 20.93 3.77
C VAL A 63 -4.99 22.31 3.87
N SER A 64 -3.93 22.43 4.67
CA SER A 64 -3.25 23.71 4.89
C SER A 64 -2.28 24.10 3.76
N THR A 65 -1.64 23.13 3.12
CA THR A 65 -0.57 23.36 2.15
C THR A 65 -0.98 23.07 0.70
N ASN A 66 -2.02 22.26 0.50
CA ASN A 66 -2.36 21.62 -0.78
C ASN A 66 -1.21 20.74 -1.35
N ARG A 67 -0.40 20.17 -0.47
CA ARG A 67 0.76 19.33 -0.80
C ARG A 67 0.74 18.05 0.03
N LEU A 68 1.09 16.93 -0.60
CA LEU A 68 1.26 15.62 0.04
C LEU A 68 2.75 15.30 0.13
N SER A 69 3.27 15.18 1.34
CA SER A 69 4.67 14.87 1.61
C SER A 69 4.89 13.36 1.69
N ILE A 70 5.83 12.83 0.91
CA ILE A 70 6.18 11.41 0.89
C ILE A 70 7.63 11.25 1.32
N THR A 71 7.85 10.41 2.32
CA THR A 71 9.21 10.13 2.80
C THR A 71 10.01 9.34 1.77
N THR A 72 11.26 9.72 1.58
CA THR A 72 12.26 9.03 0.76
C THR A 72 12.99 7.92 1.53
N ARG A 73 12.78 7.84 2.85
CA ARG A 73 13.31 6.76 3.69
C ARG A 73 12.70 5.42 3.29
N ASN A 74 13.52 4.37 3.42
CA ASN A 74 13.13 2.97 3.19
C ASN A 74 12.53 2.70 1.79
N ASN A 75 12.97 3.44 0.77
CA ASN A 75 12.49 3.33 -0.61
C ASN A 75 13.15 2.16 -1.40
N GLN A 76 13.51 1.07 -0.72
CA GLN A 76 14.05 -0.13 -1.35
C GLN A 76 12.89 -1.00 -1.82
N ALA A 77 12.68 -1.11 -3.13
CA ALA A 77 11.43 -1.64 -3.67
C ALA A 77 11.55 -2.53 -4.89
N LEU A 78 10.42 -3.22 -5.18
CA LEU A 78 10.22 -3.98 -6.42
C LEU A 78 10.08 -3.10 -7.65
N LEU A 79 9.52 -1.90 -7.47
CA LEU A 79 9.40 -0.88 -8.50
C LEU A 79 10.70 -0.09 -8.59
N THR A 80 10.92 0.61 -9.70
CA THR A 80 11.98 1.63 -9.76
C THR A 80 11.81 2.63 -8.60
N PRO A 81 12.92 3.17 -8.04
CA PRO A 81 12.84 4.06 -6.87
C PRO A 81 11.87 5.23 -7.06
N GLU A 82 11.84 5.83 -8.25
CA GLU A 82 10.90 6.91 -8.58
C GLU A 82 9.44 6.42 -8.55
N THR A 83 9.14 5.30 -9.21
CA THR A 83 7.78 4.79 -9.26
C THR A 83 7.30 4.22 -7.93
N ASN A 84 8.20 3.79 -7.05
CA ASN A 84 7.82 3.45 -5.69
C ASN A 84 7.38 4.69 -4.87
N LEU A 85 8.01 5.85 -5.05
CA LEU A 85 7.57 7.09 -4.41
C LEU A 85 6.21 7.55 -4.96
N GLN A 86 5.98 7.40 -6.26
CA GLN A 86 4.68 7.65 -6.89
C GLN A 86 3.61 6.69 -6.34
N PHE A 87 3.96 5.41 -6.16
CA PHE A 87 3.09 4.41 -5.56
C PHE A 87 2.65 4.82 -4.16
N ARG A 88 3.60 5.22 -3.33
CA ARG A 88 3.34 5.71 -1.97
C ARG A 88 2.47 6.96 -1.96
N ALA A 89 2.69 7.90 -2.88
CA ALA A 89 1.84 9.09 -3.00
C ALA A 89 0.38 8.73 -3.30
N VAL A 90 0.15 7.81 -4.23
CA VAL A 90 -1.23 7.37 -4.55
C VAL A 90 -1.85 6.65 -3.35
N HIS A 91 -1.09 5.81 -2.66
CA HIS A 91 -1.54 5.08 -1.48
C HIS A 91 -1.89 6.02 -0.31
N ASP A 92 -1.01 6.96 0.05
CA ASP A 92 -1.25 7.94 1.12
C ASP A 92 -2.44 8.87 0.76
N TYR A 93 -2.65 9.16 -0.53
CA TYR A 93 -3.82 9.88 -1.00
C TYR A 93 -5.13 9.09 -0.85
N ASP A 94 -5.10 7.75 -0.98
CA ASP A 94 -6.25 6.91 -0.66
C ASP A 94 -6.57 6.97 0.84
N HIS A 95 -5.56 7.01 1.71
CA HIS A 95 -5.77 7.26 3.14
C HIS A 95 -6.43 8.61 3.40
N LEU A 96 -5.91 9.67 2.76
CA LEU A 96 -6.44 11.02 2.86
C LEU A 96 -7.94 11.09 2.52
N THR A 97 -8.28 10.65 1.31
CA THR A 97 -9.63 10.83 0.74
C THR A 97 -10.69 10.00 1.43
N GLN A 98 -10.28 8.87 2.01
CA GLN A 98 -11.20 7.95 2.69
C GLN A 98 -11.16 8.10 4.22
N GLY A 99 -10.31 8.97 4.77
CA GLY A 99 -10.12 9.14 6.20
C GLY A 99 -9.67 7.85 6.90
N LEU A 100 -8.80 7.07 6.26
CA LEU A 100 -8.35 5.77 6.76
C LEU A 100 -7.06 5.93 7.56
N ASN A 101 -7.05 5.37 8.78
CA ASN A 101 -5.82 5.32 9.58
C ASN A 101 -4.79 4.32 9.00
N PHE A 102 -3.57 4.33 9.53
CA PHE A 102 -2.47 3.43 9.14
C PHE A 102 -2.48 2.08 9.89
N SER A 103 -3.65 1.65 10.40
CA SER A 103 -3.79 0.31 10.99
C SER A 103 -3.97 -0.74 9.88
N VAL A 104 -3.70 -2.02 10.15
CA VAL A 104 -3.94 -3.10 9.15
C VAL A 104 -5.33 -3.01 8.51
N TRP A 105 -6.36 -2.66 9.29
CA TRP A 105 -7.71 -2.49 8.75
C TRP A 105 -7.82 -1.31 7.78
N GLY A 106 -7.17 -0.19 8.10
CA GLY A 106 -7.08 0.97 7.22
C GLY A 106 -6.28 0.67 5.95
N GLU A 107 -5.17 -0.06 6.06
CA GLU A 107 -4.35 -0.52 4.94
C GLU A 107 -5.14 -1.42 3.98
N VAL A 108 -5.93 -2.36 4.51
CA VAL A 108 -6.81 -3.22 3.69
C VAL A 108 -7.85 -2.39 2.96
N LYS A 109 -8.39 -1.35 3.59
CA LYS A 109 -9.36 -0.45 2.95
C LYS A 109 -8.71 0.43 1.89
N ALA A 110 -7.52 0.98 2.14
CA ALA A 110 -6.79 1.78 1.16
C ALA A 110 -6.43 0.91 -0.07
N ALA A 111 -5.93 -0.31 0.16
CA ALA A 111 -5.69 -1.27 -0.91
C ALA A 111 -6.96 -1.62 -1.69
N LYS A 112 -8.09 -1.83 -1.00
CA LYS A 112 -9.40 -2.09 -1.64
C LYS A 112 -9.85 -0.93 -2.52
N VAL A 113 -9.64 0.30 -2.08
CA VAL A 113 -9.98 1.52 -2.81
C VAL A 113 -9.17 1.62 -4.10
N TRP A 114 -7.86 1.33 -4.05
CA TRP A 114 -7.07 1.24 -5.28
C TRP A 114 -7.47 0.08 -6.17
N CYS A 115 -7.66 -1.12 -5.61
CA CYS A 115 -8.14 -2.29 -6.37
C CYS A 115 -9.46 -2.01 -7.11
N ALA A 116 -10.35 -1.18 -6.56
CA ALA A 116 -11.60 -0.81 -7.23
C ALA A 116 -11.41 0.06 -8.49
N ARG A 117 -10.24 0.69 -8.66
CA ARG A 117 -9.88 1.49 -9.85
C ARG A 117 -9.12 0.70 -10.91
N VAL A 118 -8.72 -0.55 -10.63
CA VAL A 118 -7.91 -1.36 -11.54
C VAL A 118 -8.57 -2.72 -11.78
N GLU A 119 -8.79 -3.08 -13.04
CA GLU A 119 -9.40 -4.37 -13.41
C GLU A 119 -8.39 -5.52 -13.47
N ASP A 120 -7.10 -5.21 -13.58
CA ASP A 120 -6.04 -6.21 -13.73
C ASP A 120 -5.77 -6.98 -12.43
N ASP A 121 -5.95 -8.31 -12.46
CA ASP A 121 -5.74 -9.19 -11.30
C ASP A 121 -4.29 -9.20 -10.81
N THR A 122 -3.33 -8.97 -11.71
CA THR A 122 -1.90 -8.92 -11.33
C THR A 122 -1.61 -7.65 -10.54
N MET A 123 -2.14 -6.50 -10.94
CA MET A 123 -2.06 -5.25 -10.20
C MET A 123 -2.79 -5.37 -8.85
N GLN A 124 -3.98 -5.96 -8.81
CA GLN A 124 -4.67 -6.20 -7.54
C GLN A 124 -3.88 -7.14 -6.62
N ALA A 125 -3.13 -8.11 -7.18
CA ALA A 125 -2.30 -9.02 -6.39
C ALA A 125 -1.06 -8.29 -5.86
N PHE A 126 -0.49 -7.41 -6.67
CA PHE A 126 0.62 -6.54 -6.29
C PHE A 126 0.20 -5.61 -5.13
N LEU A 127 -0.92 -4.91 -5.27
CA LEU A 127 -1.47 -4.05 -4.22
C LEU A 127 -1.69 -4.80 -2.90
N PHE A 128 -2.24 -6.01 -2.96
CA PHE A 128 -2.42 -6.83 -1.77
C PHE A 128 -1.09 -7.22 -1.13
N SER A 129 -0.09 -7.60 -1.94
CA SER A 129 1.25 -7.96 -1.47
C SER A 129 1.96 -6.77 -0.81
N GLU A 130 1.96 -5.61 -1.46
CA GLU A 130 2.76 -4.45 -1.03
C GLU A 130 2.11 -3.62 0.07
N ILE A 131 0.77 -3.61 0.15
CA ILE A 131 0.05 -2.84 1.18
C ILE A 131 -0.35 -3.77 2.31
N VAL A 132 -1.23 -4.72 2.03
CA VAL A 132 -1.88 -5.54 3.07
C VAL A 132 -0.88 -6.49 3.73
N ALA A 133 -0.11 -7.25 2.95
CA ALA A 133 0.76 -8.26 3.52
C ALA A 133 1.95 -7.65 4.28
N GLN A 134 2.54 -6.57 3.76
CA GLN A 134 3.58 -5.81 4.46
C GLN A 134 3.08 -5.20 5.78
N ALA A 135 1.87 -4.61 5.79
CA ALA A 135 1.26 -4.10 7.01
C ALA A 135 1.01 -5.21 8.05
N CYS A 136 0.49 -6.36 7.63
CA CYS A 136 0.32 -7.51 8.51
C CYS A 136 1.66 -7.97 9.11
N VAL A 137 2.73 -8.03 8.30
CA VAL A 137 4.07 -8.35 8.81
C VAL A 137 4.53 -7.31 9.82
N ALA A 138 4.45 -6.02 9.50
CA ALA A 138 4.91 -4.96 10.39
C ALA A 138 4.21 -5.00 11.75
N VAL A 139 2.90 -5.28 11.78
CA VAL A 139 2.16 -5.38 13.04
C VAL A 139 2.48 -6.66 13.82
N VAL A 140 2.76 -7.79 13.15
CA VAL A 140 3.11 -9.05 13.81
C VAL A 140 4.56 -9.08 14.31
N SER A 141 5.52 -8.56 13.53
CA SER A 141 6.95 -8.60 13.86
C SER A 141 7.53 -7.29 14.41
N GLY A 142 6.76 -6.20 14.42
CA GLY A 142 7.22 -4.87 14.85
C GLY A 142 8.09 -4.13 13.82
N SER A 143 8.28 -4.70 12.63
CA SER A 143 9.06 -4.12 11.54
C SER A 143 8.61 -4.66 10.19
N PHE A 144 8.71 -3.85 9.14
CA PHE A 144 8.50 -4.31 7.76
C PHE A 144 9.51 -5.41 7.38
N ALA A 145 9.08 -6.34 6.54
CA ALA A 145 9.98 -7.32 5.94
C ALA A 145 10.64 -6.72 4.68
N PRO A 146 11.78 -7.27 4.22
CA PRO A 146 12.31 -6.95 2.89
C PRO A 146 11.22 -7.06 1.83
N GLN A 147 11.04 -6.01 1.02
CA GLN A 147 9.97 -5.97 0.03
C GLN A 147 10.13 -7.09 -0.99
N LYS A 148 9.04 -7.83 -1.21
CA LYS A 148 8.94 -8.94 -2.14
C LYS A 148 7.51 -9.15 -2.60
N TYR A 149 7.34 -9.70 -3.79
CA TYR A 149 6.02 -10.03 -4.30
C TYR A 149 5.61 -11.44 -3.86
N VAL A 150 4.46 -11.55 -3.21
CA VAL A 150 3.80 -12.82 -2.91
C VAL A 150 2.41 -12.80 -3.51
N ARG A 151 2.13 -13.74 -4.42
CA ARG A 151 0.82 -13.82 -5.08
C ARG A 151 -0.13 -14.65 -4.23
N PHE A 152 -0.94 -13.97 -3.44
CA PHE A 152 -2.04 -14.61 -2.70
C PHE A 152 -3.17 -15.05 -3.66
N PRO A 153 -3.81 -16.22 -3.43
CA PRO A 153 -4.92 -16.68 -4.24
C PRO A 153 -6.02 -15.62 -4.35
N LYS A 154 -6.56 -15.40 -5.55
CA LYS A 154 -7.59 -14.37 -5.79
C LYS A 154 -8.77 -14.49 -4.83
N ARG A 155 -9.31 -15.71 -4.68
CA ARG A 155 -10.43 -15.99 -3.76
C ARG A 155 -10.14 -15.50 -2.33
N PHE A 156 -8.93 -15.76 -1.83
CA PHE A 156 -8.52 -15.33 -0.48
C PHE A 156 -8.44 -13.80 -0.38
N ARG A 157 -7.84 -13.13 -1.36
CA ARG A 157 -7.80 -11.65 -1.41
C ARG A 157 -9.21 -11.06 -1.43
N ASP A 158 -10.12 -11.63 -2.24
CA ASP A 158 -11.51 -11.20 -2.32
C ASP A 158 -12.27 -11.40 -0.99
N GLU A 159 -11.97 -12.47 -0.24
CA GLU A 159 -12.53 -12.72 1.10
C GLU A 159 -12.06 -11.66 2.10
N VAL A 160 -10.75 -11.35 2.12
CA VAL A 160 -10.17 -10.29 2.96
C VAL A 160 -10.80 -8.94 2.63
N PHE A 161 -10.91 -8.56 1.36
CA PHE A 161 -11.52 -7.28 0.98
C PHE A 161 -13.02 -7.21 1.31
N ARG A 162 -13.76 -8.32 1.31
CA ARG A 162 -15.18 -8.35 1.71
C ARG A 162 -15.40 -8.18 3.22
N SER A 163 -14.37 -8.42 4.03
CA SER A 163 -14.49 -8.32 5.49
C SER A 163 -14.40 -6.88 6.03
N VAL A 164 -13.98 -5.92 5.21
CA VAL A 164 -13.75 -4.51 5.58
C VAL A 164 -14.71 -3.50 4.95
#